data_AF-A0A1B4XEQ9-F1
#
_entry.id   AF-A0A1B4XEQ9-F1
#
_cell.length_a   1.000
_cell.length_b   1.000
_cell.length_c   1.000
_cell.angle_alpha   90.00
_cell.angle_beta   90.00
_cell.angle_gamma   90.00
#
_symmetry.space_group_name_H-M   'P 1'
#
loop_
_entity.id
_entity.type
_entity.pdbx_description
1 polymer ?
#
loop_
_entity_poly.entity_id
_entity_poly.type
_entity_poly.pdbx_seq_one_letter_code
_entity_poly.pdbx_strand_id
1 'polypeptide(L)'
;MDNAVALVQAYLQVNGYFTVTEYPVLEAARHGIETATDLDVLAYRFPGAGRLLPAKTGGPERWMTTIDPALGCPADQVDMMIGEVKEGRAELNRAARDPQVLRAVLVSFGCCAEQHVAPVVERLLRNGVASLPSGHQVRLAAFGSTVEAGSHGYHAMELGHVVKFLQQYLRDYWDVLRHAQFKHPAFGFLMTLEKAARGGNR
;
A
#
# COMPACT_ATOMS: atom_id res chain seq x y z
N MET A 1 -15.43 0.85 1.93
CA MET A 1 -14.23 0.00 2.12
C MET A 1 -14.50 -1.46 1.87
N ASP A 2 -14.09 -1.90 0.70
CA ASP A 2 -13.98 -3.30 0.28
C ASP A 2 -13.03 -4.10 1.21
N ASN A 3 -13.31 -5.40 1.43
CA ASN A 3 -12.53 -6.26 2.32
C ASN A 3 -11.12 -6.52 1.82
N ALA A 4 -10.93 -6.70 0.52
CA ALA A 4 -9.62 -6.87 -0.09
C ALA A 4 -8.81 -5.58 0.02
N VAL A 5 -9.44 -4.42 -0.20
CA VAL A 5 -8.81 -3.11 0.01
C VAL A 5 -8.37 -2.96 1.46
N ALA A 6 -9.22 -3.34 2.42
CA ALA A 6 -8.85 -3.36 3.85
C ALA A 6 -7.65 -4.25 4.14
N LEU A 7 -7.61 -5.43 3.54
CA LEU A 7 -6.50 -6.35 3.74
C LEU A 7 -5.19 -5.78 3.22
N VAL A 8 -5.19 -5.23 2.00
CA VAL A 8 -4.02 -4.58 1.39
C VAL A 8 -3.59 -3.35 2.20
N GLN A 9 -4.54 -2.54 2.67
CA GLN A 9 -4.25 -1.40 3.51
C GLN A 9 -3.53 -1.81 4.80
N ALA A 10 -4.04 -2.82 5.52
CA ALA A 10 -3.41 -3.34 6.73
C ALA A 10 -1.98 -3.84 6.45
N TYR A 11 -1.79 -4.54 5.34
CA TYR A 11 -0.49 -5.04 4.90
C TYR A 11 0.51 -3.93 4.64
N LEU A 12 0.13 -2.91 3.87
CA LEU A 12 1.00 -1.76 3.59
C LEU A 12 1.33 -1.01 4.89
N GLN A 13 0.36 -0.81 5.79
CA GLN A 13 0.60 -0.15 7.07
C GLN A 13 1.55 -0.91 8.00
N VAL A 14 1.49 -2.24 8.01
CA VAL A 14 2.45 -3.08 8.75
C VAL A 14 3.85 -2.93 8.16
N ASN A 15 3.96 -2.80 6.85
CA ASN A 15 5.21 -2.57 6.12
C ASN A 15 5.72 -1.11 6.15
N GLY A 16 5.09 -0.25 6.97
CA GLY A 16 5.54 1.12 7.21
C GLY A 16 5.02 2.17 6.21
N TYR A 17 3.99 1.84 5.43
CA TYR A 17 3.31 2.82 4.58
C TYR A 17 2.23 3.58 5.33
N PHE A 18 2.11 4.86 5.01
CA PHE A 18 0.89 5.65 5.18
C PHE A 18 -0.01 5.40 3.98
N THR A 19 -1.30 5.24 4.19
CA THR A 19 -2.23 4.81 3.14
C THR A 19 -3.46 5.71 3.09
N VAL A 20 -3.91 6.03 1.88
CA VAL A 20 -5.25 6.57 1.59
C VAL A 20 -5.94 5.54 0.70
N THR A 21 -7.15 5.12 1.07
CA THR A 21 -7.94 4.15 0.30
C THR A 21 -9.15 4.82 -0.32
N GLU A 22 -9.64 4.30 -1.44
CA GLU A 22 -10.80 4.86 -2.17
C GLU A 22 -10.57 6.35 -2.49
N TYR A 23 -9.38 6.69 -3.00
CA TYR A 23 -8.99 8.08 -3.25
C TYR A 23 -9.67 8.61 -4.52
N PRO A 24 -10.52 9.66 -4.41
CA PRO A 24 -11.22 10.19 -5.55
C PRO A 24 -10.29 11.04 -6.41
N VAL A 25 -10.19 10.68 -7.68
CA VAL A 25 -9.52 11.48 -8.70
C VAL A 25 -10.56 12.34 -9.40
N LEU A 26 -10.38 13.66 -9.30
CA LEU A 26 -11.33 14.66 -9.76
C LEU A 26 -10.96 15.20 -11.14
N GLU A 27 -11.96 15.48 -11.97
CA GLU A 27 -11.80 16.15 -13.25
C GLU A 27 -12.73 17.37 -13.41
N ALA A 28 -12.34 18.29 -14.28
CA ALA A 28 -13.14 19.48 -14.55
C ALA A 28 -14.28 19.15 -15.53
N ALA A 29 -15.51 19.36 -15.07
CA ALA A 29 -16.73 19.19 -15.88
C ALA A 29 -17.27 20.54 -16.36
N ARG A 30 -18.19 20.54 -17.33
CA ARG A 30 -18.82 21.77 -17.84
C ARG A 30 -19.42 22.64 -16.73
N HIS A 31 -19.91 22.04 -15.64
CA HIS A 31 -20.61 22.73 -14.55
C HIS A 31 -20.02 22.36 -13.17
N GLY A 32 -18.69 22.29 -13.05
CA GLY A 32 -18.01 22.09 -11.77
C GLY A 32 -16.94 21.01 -11.83
N ILE A 33 -16.94 20.14 -10.83
CA ILE A 33 -15.96 19.07 -10.67
C ILE A 33 -16.72 17.75 -10.57
N GLU A 34 -16.25 16.72 -11.26
CA GLU A 34 -16.78 15.35 -11.15
C GLU A 34 -15.65 14.37 -10.83
N THR A 35 -16.02 13.20 -10.30
CA THR A 35 -15.06 12.13 -10.03
C THR A 35 -14.79 11.36 -11.31
N ALA A 36 -13.56 11.43 -11.81
CA ALA A 36 -13.10 10.66 -12.97
C ALA A 36 -12.98 9.16 -12.62
N THR A 37 -12.40 8.85 -11.45
CA THR A 37 -12.23 7.49 -10.95
C THR A 37 -11.87 7.50 -9.46
N ASP A 38 -12.14 6.42 -8.75
CA ASP A 38 -11.60 6.19 -7.41
C ASP A 38 -10.43 5.20 -7.50
N LEU A 39 -9.30 5.56 -6.90
CA LEU A 39 -8.14 4.66 -6.79
C LEU A 39 -8.21 3.88 -5.48
N ASP A 40 -8.04 2.56 -5.56
CA ASP A 40 -8.23 1.68 -4.41
C ASP A 40 -7.28 2.00 -3.26
N VAL A 41 -5.99 2.19 -3.56
CA VAL A 41 -4.99 2.55 -2.56
C VAL A 41 -3.89 3.44 -3.11
N LEU A 42 -3.64 4.55 -2.42
CA LEU A 42 -2.39 5.31 -2.49
C LEU A 42 -1.60 5.03 -1.23
N ALA A 43 -0.32 4.72 -1.38
CA ALA A 43 0.54 4.45 -0.24
C ALA A 43 1.86 5.21 -0.34
N TYR A 44 2.36 5.68 0.80
CA TYR A 44 3.56 6.49 0.90
C TYR A 44 4.44 6.01 2.05
N ARG A 45 5.72 5.75 1.77
CA ARG A 45 6.68 5.24 2.75
C ARG A 45 7.94 6.10 2.74
N PHE A 46 8.39 6.49 3.94
CA PHE A 46 9.63 7.24 4.13
C PHE A 46 10.87 6.32 4.14
N PRO A 47 12.07 6.84 3.78
CA PRO A 47 13.32 6.14 3.97
C PRO A 47 13.49 5.67 5.42
N GLY A 48 14.02 4.47 5.62
CA GLY A 48 14.23 3.92 6.96
C GLY A 48 12.94 3.69 7.76
N ALA A 49 11.76 3.72 7.14
CA ALA A 49 10.51 3.46 7.82
C ALA A 49 10.53 2.08 8.51
N GLY A 50 10.27 2.12 9.82
CA GLY A 50 10.13 0.99 10.74
C GLY A 50 9.32 1.46 11.95
N ARG A 51 8.76 0.54 12.72
CA ARG A 51 7.96 0.89 13.91
C ARG A 51 8.84 0.86 15.16
N LEU A 52 9.12 2.04 15.69
CA LEU A 52 9.66 2.19 17.04
C LEU A 52 8.52 2.02 18.06
N LEU A 53 8.67 1.07 18.96
CA LEU A 53 7.85 0.94 20.15
C LEU A 53 8.59 1.65 21.28
N PRO A 54 8.17 2.87 21.64
CA PRO A 54 8.79 3.58 22.75
C PRO A 54 8.61 2.78 24.03
N ALA A 55 9.68 2.70 24.81
CA ALA A 55 9.61 2.06 26.10
C ALA A 55 8.68 2.85 27.03
N LYS A 56 7.97 2.14 27.90
CA LYS A 56 7.48 2.78 29.13
C LYS A 56 8.69 3.11 30.01
N THR A 57 8.60 4.20 30.76
CA THR A 57 9.69 4.84 31.53
C THR A 57 10.71 3.83 32.07
N GLY A 58 11.96 3.92 31.58
CA GLY A 58 13.09 3.09 32.03
C GLY A 58 13.26 1.72 31.34
N GLY A 59 12.41 1.35 30.38
CA GLY A 59 12.56 0.11 29.62
C GLY A 59 13.37 0.25 28.32
N PRO A 60 13.74 -0.87 27.67
CA PRO A 60 14.36 -0.84 26.34
C PRO A 60 13.32 -0.56 25.25
N GLU A 61 13.70 0.30 24.30
CA GLU A 61 12.93 0.49 23.07
C GLU A 61 12.94 -0.78 22.22
N ARG A 62 11.87 -1.03 21.48
CA ARG A 62 11.78 -2.17 20.56
C ARG A 62 11.52 -1.69 19.15
N TRP A 63 12.28 -2.20 18.21
CA TRP A 63 12.09 -1.94 16.80
C TRP A 63 11.34 -3.11 16.16
N MET A 64 10.25 -2.82 15.46
CA MET A 64 9.56 -3.77 14.59
C MET A 64 9.84 -3.35 13.15
N THR A 65 10.75 -4.08 12.50
CA THR A 65 11.33 -3.69 11.20
C THR A 65 11.13 -4.72 10.11
N THR A 66 10.29 -5.74 10.31
CA THR A 66 10.03 -6.74 9.27
C THR A 66 9.27 -6.08 8.12
N ILE A 67 10.03 -5.77 7.07
CA ILE A 67 9.52 -5.35 5.77
C ILE A 67 9.48 -6.60 4.90
N ASP A 68 8.36 -6.81 4.23
CA ASP A 68 8.20 -7.88 3.26
C ASP A 68 9.10 -7.64 2.04
N PRO A 69 10.09 -8.52 1.77
CA PRO A 69 10.93 -8.39 0.59
C PRO A 69 10.13 -8.42 -0.72
N ALA A 70 8.95 -9.08 -0.72
CA ALA A 70 8.10 -9.17 -1.90
C ALA A 70 7.59 -7.79 -2.35
N LEU A 71 7.49 -6.81 -1.46
CA LEU A 71 7.13 -5.44 -1.84
C LEU A 71 8.20 -4.79 -2.71
N GLY A 72 9.47 -5.19 -2.59
CA GLY A 72 10.58 -4.57 -3.34
C GLY A 72 10.70 -3.06 -3.08
N CYS A 73 10.34 -2.59 -1.89
CA CYS A 73 10.39 -1.17 -1.59
C CYS A 73 11.84 -0.68 -1.38
N PRO A 74 12.19 0.52 -1.87
CA PRO A 74 13.51 1.08 -1.66
C PRO A 74 13.77 1.36 -0.17
N ALA A 75 15.01 1.16 0.26
CA ALA A 75 15.41 1.33 1.66
C ALA A 75 15.75 2.79 2.01
N ASP A 76 16.30 3.52 1.05
CA ASP A 76 16.99 4.80 1.21
C ASP A 76 16.28 6.00 0.58
N GLN A 77 15.19 5.75 -0.15
CA GLN A 77 14.36 6.80 -0.74
C GLN A 77 12.88 6.62 -0.41
N VAL A 78 12.14 7.71 -0.55
CA VAL A 78 10.68 7.70 -0.44
C VAL A 78 10.09 6.78 -1.51
N ASP A 79 9.14 5.94 -1.12
CA ASP A 79 8.35 5.11 -2.03
C ASP A 79 6.89 5.54 -2.01
N MET A 80 6.36 5.90 -3.19
CA MET A 80 4.95 6.16 -3.42
C MET A 80 4.38 5.05 -4.32
N MET A 81 3.36 4.37 -3.85
CA MET A 81 2.65 3.33 -4.59
C MET A 81 1.25 3.81 -4.95
N ILE A 82 0.90 3.64 -6.22
CA ILE A 82 -0.48 3.73 -6.72
C ILE A 82 -0.94 2.30 -6.97
N GLY A 83 -1.91 1.84 -6.18
CA GLY A 83 -2.33 0.45 -6.13
C GLY A 83 -3.79 0.25 -6.55
N GLU A 84 -4.02 -0.79 -7.35
CA GLU A 84 -5.33 -1.36 -7.63
C GLU A 84 -5.51 -2.66 -6.83
N VAL A 85 -6.70 -2.94 -6.32
CA VAL A 85 -7.02 -4.14 -5.55
C VAL A 85 -8.24 -4.82 -6.16
N LYS A 86 -8.10 -6.10 -6.51
CA LYS A 86 -9.18 -6.91 -7.07
C LYS A 86 -9.31 -8.22 -6.29
N GLU A 87 -10.53 -8.75 -6.17
CA GLU A 87 -10.72 -10.10 -5.61
C GLU A 87 -10.32 -11.20 -6.61
N GLY A 88 -10.23 -10.87 -7.90
CA GLY A 88 -9.82 -11.77 -8.98
C GLY A 88 -8.33 -11.64 -9.32
N ARG A 89 -8.04 -11.41 -10.60
CA ARG A 89 -6.67 -11.24 -11.10
C ARG A 89 -6.05 -9.91 -10.63
N ALA A 90 -4.77 -9.93 -10.28
CA ALA A 90 -3.97 -8.74 -9.97
C ALA A 90 -3.66 -7.95 -11.25
N GLU A 91 -4.53 -7.01 -11.59
CA GLU A 91 -4.39 -6.17 -12.78
C GLU A 91 -4.84 -4.73 -12.52
N LEU A 92 -4.13 -3.77 -13.11
CA LEU A 92 -4.57 -2.39 -13.12
C LEU A 92 -5.81 -2.24 -14.02
N ASN A 93 -6.81 -1.50 -13.56
CA ASN A 93 -7.92 -1.11 -14.40
C ASN A 93 -7.48 -0.04 -15.45
N ARG A 94 -8.36 0.28 -16.40
CA ARG A 94 -8.08 1.28 -17.44
C ARG A 94 -7.81 2.66 -16.85
N ALA A 95 -8.53 3.05 -15.80
CA ALA A 95 -8.43 4.36 -15.17
C ALA A 95 -7.10 4.55 -14.42
N ALA A 96 -6.61 3.53 -13.71
CA ALA A 96 -5.30 3.50 -13.07
C ALA A 96 -4.13 3.56 -14.07
N ARG A 97 -4.40 3.32 -15.35
CA ARG A 97 -3.44 3.49 -16.47
C ARG A 97 -3.72 4.74 -17.31
N ASP A 98 -4.71 5.54 -16.94
CA ASP A 98 -5.03 6.77 -17.66
C ASP A 98 -3.98 7.84 -17.36
N PRO A 99 -3.29 8.39 -18.38
CA PRO A 99 -2.30 9.44 -18.17
C PRO A 99 -2.83 10.66 -17.41
N GLN A 100 -4.10 11.03 -17.57
CA GLN A 100 -4.70 12.17 -16.89
C GLN A 100 -4.95 11.88 -15.41
N VAL A 101 -5.39 10.67 -15.09
CA VAL A 101 -5.57 10.21 -13.70
C VAL A 101 -4.22 10.19 -12.99
N LEU A 102 -3.20 9.59 -13.61
CA LEU A 102 -1.85 9.56 -13.04
C LEU A 102 -1.25 10.96 -12.86
N ARG A 103 -1.46 11.85 -13.84
CA ARG A 103 -1.06 13.25 -13.73
C ARG A 103 -1.74 13.93 -12.54
N ALA A 104 -3.05 13.80 -12.40
CA ALA A 104 -3.81 14.41 -11.32
C ALA A 104 -3.31 13.91 -9.95
N VAL A 105 -3.09 12.61 -9.78
CA VAL A 105 -2.57 12.03 -8.54
C VAL A 105 -1.18 12.55 -8.22
N LEU A 106 -0.25 12.53 -9.18
CA LEU A 106 1.13 12.97 -8.96
C LEU A 106 1.25 14.44 -8.55
N VAL A 107 0.41 15.30 -9.12
CA VAL A 107 0.34 16.72 -8.78
C VAL A 107 -0.37 16.94 -7.45
N SER A 108 -1.53 16.31 -7.24
CA SER A 108 -2.34 16.47 -6.02
C SER A 108 -1.64 15.95 -4.77
N PHE A 109 -0.84 14.89 -4.90
CA PHE A 109 -0.02 14.37 -3.80
C PHE A 109 1.24 15.23 -3.53
N GLY A 110 1.44 16.31 -4.30
CA GLY A 110 2.56 17.25 -4.13
C GLY A 110 3.92 16.68 -4.51
N CYS A 111 3.96 15.54 -5.21
CA CYS A 111 5.20 14.81 -5.49
C CYS A 111 5.92 15.28 -6.75
N CYS A 112 5.20 15.92 -7.67
CA CYS A 112 5.74 16.37 -8.94
C CYS A 112 5.18 17.75 -9.31
N ALA A 113 6.05 18.69 -9.67
CA ALA A 113 5.62 19.93 -10.30
C ALA A 113 5.01 19.61 -11.68
N GLU A 114 3.97 20.34 -12.06
CA GLU A 114 3.23 20.13 -13.31
C GLU A 114 4.14 20.02 -14.54
N GLN A 115 5.17 20.85 -14.63
CA GLN A 115 6.15 20.87 -15.72
C GLN A 115 6.97 19.56 -15.88
N HIS A 116 7.05 18.74 -14.83
CA HIS A 116 7.81 17.49 -14.82
C HIS A 116 6.91 16.24 -14.89
N VAL A 117 5.59 16.40 -14.82
CA VAL A 117 4.66 15.27 -14.65
C VAL A 117 4.55 14.39 -15.89
N ALA A 118 4.50 14.98 -17.09
CA ALA A 118 4.34 14.26 -18.35
C ALA A 118 5.42 13.18 -18.57
N PRO A 119 6.72 13.48 -18.50
CA PRO A 119 7.76 12.46 -18.68
C PRO A 119 7.79 11.43 -17.54
N VAL A 120 7.31 11.77 -16.34
CA VAL A 120 7.17 10.82 -15.22
C VAL A 120 6.05 9.83 -15.52
N VAL A 121 4.87 10.31 -15.94
CA VAL A 121 3.72 9.47 -16.31
C VAL A 121 4.09 8.50 -17.44
N GLU A 122 4.78 8.97 -18.47
CA GLU A 122 5.22 8.09 -19.56
C GLU A 122 6.18 6.99 -19.09
N ARG A 123 7.09 7.29 -18.15
CA ARG A 123 7.98 6.27 -17.57
C ARG A 123 7.21 5.30 -16.69
N LEU A 124 6.26 5.80 -15.91
CA LEU A 124 5.43 5.01 -15.02
C LEU A 124 4.55 4.02 -15.81
N LEU A 125 3.93 4.45 -16.91
CA LEU A 125 3.13 3.59 -17.78
C LEU A 125 3.94 2.54 -18.54
N ARG A 126 5.20 2.86 -18.89
CA ARG A 126 6.10 1.94 -19.59
C ARG A 126 6.71 0.90 -18.66
N ASN A 127 7.19 1.32 -17.50
CA ASN A 127 8.05 0.51 -16.63
C ASN A 127 7.35 0.06 -15.35
N GLY A 128 6.19 0.63 -15.02
CA GLY A 128 5.55 0.49 -13.72
C GLY A 128 6.26 1.22 -12.59
N VAL A 129 7.35 1.94 -12.88
CA VAL A 129 8.13 2.70 -11.91
C VAL A 129 8.76 3.94 -12.55
N ALA A 130 8.84 5.03 -11.79
CA ALA A 130 9.51 6.25 -12.20
C ALA A 130 10.14 6.96 -11.00
N SER A 131 11.36 7.44 -11.17
CA SER A 131 11.99 8.37 -10.23
C SER A 131 11.57 9.81 -10.54
N LEU A 132 11.27 10.55 -9.49
CA LEU A 132 10.96 11.98 -9.50
C LEU A 132 12.24 12.80 -9.26
N PRO A 133 12.31 14.05 -9.76
CA PRO A 133 13.42 14.95 -9.47
C PRO A 133 13.65 15.22 -7.98
N SER A 134 12.62 15.08 -7.15
CA SER A 134 12.68 15.19 -5.68
C SER A 134 13.38 14.03 -4.98
N GLY A 135 13.79 12.98 -5.72
CA GLY A 135 14.36 11.75 -5.15
C GLY A 135 13.34 10.70 -4.75
N HIS A 136 12.03 10.98 -4.88
CA HIS A 136 10.98 10.00 -4.63
C HIS A 136 10.90 8.96 -5.75
N GLN A 137 10.58 7.72 -5.40
CA GLN A 137 10.15 6.68 -6.34
C GLN A 137 8.63 6.64 -6.38
N VAL A 138 8.05 6.55 -7.58
CA VAL A 138 6.63 6.23 -7.77
C VAL A 138 6.52 4.92 -8.51
N ARG A 139 5.63 4.03 -8.07
CA ARG A 139 5.37 2.75 -8.71
C ARG A 139 3.90 2.40 -8.78
N LEU A 140 3.55 1.64 -9.80
CA LEU A 140 2.23 1.04 -9.96
C LEU A 140 2.23 -0.35 -9.36
N ALA A 141 1.17 -0.68 -8.62
CA ALA A 141 0.96 -2.01 -8.07
C ALA A 141 -0.46 -2.52 -8.32
N ALA A 142 -0.62 -3.83 -8.43
CA ALA A 142 -1.92 -4.47 -8.43
C ALA A 142 -1.92 -5.65 -7.46
N PHE A 143 -2.99 -5.77 -6.69
CA PHE A 143 -3.20 -6.84 -5.74
C PHE A 143 -4.40 -7.68 -6.20
N GLY A 144 -4.26 -9.00 -6.17
CA GLY A 144 -5.33 -9.90 -6.60
C GLY A 144 -5.18 -11.31 -6.04
N SER A 145 -6.22 -12.13 -6.09
CA SER A 145 -6.15 -13.54 -5.69
C SER A 145 -5.20 -14.37 -6.56
N THR A 146 -4.97 -13.96 -7.81
CA THR A 146 -4.01 -14.59 -8.72
C THR A 146 -3.14 -13.56 -9.42
N VAL A 147 -1.89 -13.93 -9.70
CA VAL A 147 -0.97 -13.15 -10.53
C VAL A 147 -0.69 -13.93 -11.83
N GLU A 148 -0.80 -13.27 -12.98
CA GLU A 148 -0.41 -13.88 -14.25
C GLU A 148 1.07 -13.64 -14.53
N ALA A 149 1.75 -14.68 -15.01
CA ALA A 149 3.13 -14.57 -15.45
C ALA A 149 3.22 -13.61 -16.65
N GLY A 150 4.10 -12.59 -16.55
CA GLY A 150 4.28 -11.60 -17.62
C GLY A 150 3.41 -10.34 -17.49
N SER A 151 2.81 -10.07 -16.33
CA SER A 151 2.31 -8.72 -16.04
C SER A 151 3.43 -7.69 -16.22
N HIS A 152 3.33 -6.87 -17.27
CA HIS A 152 4.31 -5.84 -17.61
C HIS A 152 3.81 -4.46 -17.20
N GLY A 153 4.72 -3.63 -16.68
CA GLY A 153 4.43 -2.23 -16.39
C GLY A 153 3.72 -1.98 -15.05
N TYR A 154 3.69 -2.95 -14.13
CA TYR A 154 3.31 -2.76 -12.72
C TYR A 154 3.77 -3.94 -11.85
N HIS A 155 3.86 -3.73 -10.55
CA HIS A 155 4.16 -4.76 -9.57
C HIS A 155 2.89 -5.53 -9.18
N ALA A 156 2.82 -6.82 -9.46
CA ALA A 156 1.65 -7.64 -9.13
C ALA A 156 1.91 -8.49 -7.88
N MET A 157 0.94 -8.55 -6.96
CA MET A 157 1.04 -9.33 -5.72
C MET A 157 -0.23 -10.12 -5.42
N GLU A 158 -0.05 -11.35 -4.96
CA GLU A 158 -1.17 -12.20 -4.56
C GLU A 158 -1.71 -11.81 -3.17
N LEU A 159 -3.04 -11.71 -3.03
CA LEU A 159 -3.71 -11.56 -1.74
C LEU A 159 -3.37 -12.73 -0.80
N GLY A 160 -3.14 -13.92 -1.35
CA GLY A 160 -2.67 -15.08 -0.58
C GLY A 160 -1.32 -14.83 0.10
N HIS A 161 -0.39 -14.12 -0.56
CA HIS A 161 0.88 -13.70 0.03
C HIS A 161 0.66 -12.67 1.13
N VAL A 162 -0.18 -11.67 0.85
CA VAL A 162 -0.57 -10.62 1.82
C VAL A 162 -1.11 -11.22 3.12
N VAL A 163 -2.06 -12.17 3.04
CA VAL A 163 -2.62 -12.84 4.22
C VAL A 163 -1.54 -13.59 4.99
N LYS A 164 -0.71 -14.39 4.30
CA LYS A 164 0.36 -15.17 4.93
C LYS A 164 1.34 -14.28 5.68
N PHE A 165 1.74 -13.16 5.08
CA PHE A 165 2.63 -12.19 5.73
C PHE A 165 1.99 -11.60 6.98
N LEU A 166 0.75 -11.11 6.90
CA LEU A 166 0.06 -10.52 8.05
C LEU A 166 -0.13 -11.52 9.20
N GLN A 167 -0.48 -12.77 8.89
CA GLN A 167 -0.57 -13.83 9.88
C GLN A 167 0.79 -14.15 10.51
N GLN A 168 1.86 -14.20 9.71
CA GLN A 168 3.21 -14.42 10.22
C GLN A 168 3.66 -13.28 11.13
N TYR A 169 3.43 -12.03 10.72
CA TYR A 169 3.71 -10.84 11.53
C TYR A 169 2.98 -10.87 12.88
N LEU A 170 1.70 -11.27 12.90
CA LEU A 170 0.95 -11.43 14.14
C LEU A 170 1.56 -12.49 15.05
N ARG A 171 2.03 -13.61 14.49
CA ARG A 171 2.68 -14.69 15.25
C ARG A 171 4.03 -14.24 15.82
N ASP A 172 4.87 -13.61 15.01
CA ASP A 172 6.22 -13.17 15.39
C ASP A 172 6.19 -12.11 16.49
N TYR A 173 5.18 -11.23 16.44
CA TYR A 173 5.05 -10.12 17.38
C TYR A 173 3.91 -10.28 18.39
N TRP A 174 3.41 -11.51 18.58
CA TRP A 174 2.24 -11.79 19.40
C TRP A 174 2.33 -11.20 20.81
N ASP A 175 3.49 -11.34 21.46
CA ASP A 175 3.70 -10.89 22.84
C ASP A 175 3.50 -9.38 23.02
N VAL A 176 3.75 -8.62 21.95
CA VAL A 176 3.51 -7.17 21.92
C VAL A 176 2.08 -6.86 21.48
N LEU A 177 1.61 -7.51 20.41
CA LEU A 177 0.37 -7.13 19.74
C LEU A 177 -0.90 -7.63 20.44
N ARG A 178 -0.83 -8.69 21.27
CA ARG A 178 -2.02 -9.31 21.90
C ARG A 178 -2.89 -8.35 22.72
N HIS A 179 -2.26 -7.29 23.24
CA HIS A 179 -2.89 -6.26 24.08
C HIS A 179 -3.16 -4.95 23.33
N ALA A 180 -2.74 -4.84 22.06
CA ALA A 180 -2.98 -3.67 21.26
C ALA A 180 -4.44 -3.65 20.77
N GLN A 181 -5.04 -2.45 20.76
CA GLN A 181 -6.34 -2.22 20.16
C GLN A 181 -6.16 -1.85 18.69
N PHE A 182 -6.58 -2.74 17.80
CA PHE A 182 -6.58 -2.48 16.36
C PHE A 182 -7.98 -2.05 15.93
N LYS A 183 -8.08 -0.81 15.44
CA LYS A 183 -9.32 -0.29 14.84
C LYS A 183 -9.45 -0.65 13.36
N HIS A 184 -8.38 -1.17 12.75
CA HIS A 184 -8.39 -1.57 11.36
C HIS A 184 -9.20 -2.87 11.18
N PRO A 185 -10.24 -2.90 10.33
CA PRO A 185 -11.17 -4.04 10.26
C PRO A 185 -10.49 -5.37 9.87
N ALA A 186 -9.73 -5.40 8.77
CA ALA A 186 -9.04 -6.61 8.32
C ALA A 186 -8.03 -7.13 9.36
N PHE A 187 -7.15 -6.26 9.87
CA PHE A 187 -6.15 -6.66 10.86
C PHE A 187 -6.78 -7.07 12.20
N GLY A 188 -7.85 -6.41 12.63
CA GLY A 188 -8.61 -6.77 13.83
C GLY A 188 -9.27 -8.15 13.71
N PHE A 189 -9.79 -8.48 12.52
CA PHE A 189 -10.33 -9.82 12.24
C PHE A 189 -9.23 -10.89 12.29
N LEU A 190 -8.09 -10.68 11.65
CA LEU A 190 -6.94 -11.61 11.73
C LEU A 190 -6.45 -11.82 13.17
N MET A 191 -6.39 -10.76 13.97
CA MET A 191 -6.05 -10.83 15.39
C MET A 191 -7.07 -11.67 16.16
N THR A 192 -8.36 -11.52 15.85
CA THR A 192 -9.45 -12.30 16.46
C THR A 192 -9.31 -13.79 16.16
N LEU A 193 -9.01 -14.15 14.91
CA LEU A 193 -8.75 -15.53 14.50
C LEU A 193 -7.54 -16.12 15.25
N GLU A 194 -6.45 -15.38 15.37
CA GLU A 194 -5.25 -15.82 16.09
C GLU A 194 -5.53 -16.01 17.59
N LYS A 195 -6.33 -15.12 18.23
CA LYS A 195 -6.77 -15.29 19.63
C LYS A 195 -7.60 -16.56 19.81
N ALA A 196 -8.56 -16.80 18.91
CA ALA A 196 -9.43 -17.97 18.96
C ALA A 196 -8.63 -19.27 18.80
N ALA A 197 -7.72 -19.33 17.82
CA ALA A 197 -6.87 -20.49 17.57
C ALA A 197 -5.98 -20.83 18.79
N ARG A 198 -5.44 -19.82 19.47
CA ARG A 198 -4.62 -20.02 20.69
C ARG A 198 -5.46 -20.33 21.93
N GLY A 199 -6.69 -19.83 22.00
CA GLY A 199 -7.62 -20.12 23.10
C GLY A 199 -8.10 -21.56 23.11
N GLY A 200 -8.26 -22.18 21.93
CA GLY A 200 -8.62 -23.60 21.79
C GLY A 200 -7.48 -24.59 22.04
N ASN A 201 -6.25 -24.11 22.18
CA ASN A 201 -5.06 -24.93 22.51
C ASN A 201 -4.69 -24.86 24.01
N ARG A 202 -5.66 -24.51 24.87
CA ARG A 202 -5.56 -24.55 26.35
C ARG A 202 -6.54 -25.57 26.88
#